data_AF-A0A930F779-F1
#
_entry.id   AF-A0A930F779-F1
#
_cell.length_a   1.000
_cell.length_b   1.000
_cell.length_c   1.000
_cell.angle_alpha   90.00
_cell.angle_beta   90.00
_cell.angle_gamma   90.00
#
_symmetry.space_group_name_H-M   'P 1'
#
loop_
_entity.id
_entity.type
_entity.pdbx_description
1 polymer ?
#
loop_
_entity_poly.entity_id
_entity_poly.type
_entity_poly.pdbx_seq_one_letter_code
_entity_poly.pdbx_strand_id
1 'polypeptide(L)'
;VLDYIDNNASLAILTRKNDIVKIIGSNLNKNGIKCAIIQKSPIEYIQNKDSNIYLSIAKYIIIKNYSEYDFSRDIDLDNKYKEVSLEELKMHLKKFNKIDGKMLKKVVCSIVKLFNLAFNEELYSKLEETLNNNIFHYGFNIDQYQNVVMTIHAAKGLEYEQVILFAADFDFTSPENRELHYVASTRAKSKLIIIANNDCNSNKFWTYLNNRAEIEGVELDKIIKRVNLNL
;
A
#
# COMPACT_ATOMS: atom_id res chain seq x y z
N VAL A 1 -8.79 13.49 -18.39
CA VAL A 1 -8.90 12.22 -17.61
C VAL A 1 -9.78 12.40 -16.38
N LEU A 2 -9.57 13.45 -15.59
CA LEU A 2 -10.38 13.69 -14.38
C LEU A 2 -11.88 13.85 -14.65
N ASP A 3 -12.28 14.29 -15.84
CA ASP A 3 -13.70 14.35 -16.24
C ASP A 3 -14.34 12.96 -16.45
N TYR A 4 -13.52 11.90 -16.47
CA TYR A 4 -13.96 10.52 -16.65
C TYR A 4 -14.01 9.74 -15.33
N ILE A 5 -13.69 10.36 -14.20
CA ILE A 5 -13.85 9.74 -12.87
C ILE A 5 -15.09 10.29 -12.17
N ASP A 6 -15.77 9.44 -11.41
CA ASP A 6 -16.77 9.87 -10.43
C ASP A 6 -16.08 10.28 -9.12
N ASN A 7 -16.20 11.55 -8.73
CA ASN A 7 -15.57 12.09 -7.53
C ASN A 7 -16.17 11.55 -6.22
N ASN A 8 -17.35 10.93 -6.26
CA ASN A 8 -18.01 10.34 -5.10
C ASN A 8 -17.67 8.85 -4.91
N ALA A 9 -17.08 8.22 -5.91
CA ALA A 9 -16.66 6.82 -5.85
C ALA A 9 -15.20 6.70 -5.41
N SER A 10 -14.82 5.55 -4.86
CA SER A 10 -13.41 5.30 -4.47
C SER A 10 -12.52 5.13 -5.70
N LEU A 11 -11.29 5.66 -5.62
CA LEU A 11 -10.35 5.68 -6.74
C LEU A 11 -8.99 5.12 -6.33
N ALA A 12 -8.50 4.13 -7.06
CA ALA A 12 -7.10 3.70 -7.01
C ALA A 12 -6.37 4.09 -8.28
N ILE A 13 -5.18 4.68 -8.15
CA ILE A 13 -4.25 4.84 -9.26
C ILE A 13 -3.06 3.91 -9.00
N LEU A 14 -2.89 2.93 -9.88
CA LEU A 14 -1.89 1.88 -9.71
C LEU A 14 -0.78 2.03 -10.75
N THR A 15 0.45 1.99 -10.27
CA THR A 15 1.65 2.03 -11.11
C THR A 15 2.68 0.99 -10.65
N ARG A 16 3.73 0.73 -11.43
CA ARG A 16 4.80 -0.18 -11.00
C ARG A 16 5.74 0.40 -9.96
N LYS A 17 6.03 1.70 -10.03
CA LYS A 17 7.20 2.28 -9.34
C LYS A 17 6.82 3.26 -8.23
N ASN A 18 7.52 3.17 -7.09
CA ASN A 18 7.26 3.99 -5.90
C ASN A 18 7.56 5.49 -6.11
N ASP A 19 8.52 5.84 -6.97
CA ASP A 19 8.82 7.22 -7.34
C ASP A 19 7.65 7.86 -8.11
N ILE A 20 7.07 7.12 -9.05
CA ILE A 20 5.88 7.53 -9.81
C ILE A 20 4.67 7.71 -8.89
N VAL A 21 4.49 6.83 -7.89
CA VAL A 21 3.44 6.97 -6.86
C VAL A 21 3.52 8.34 -6.16
N LYS A 22 4.72 8.79 -5.75
CA LYS A 22 4.89 10.13 -5.13
C LYS A 22 4.51 11.24 -6.09
N ILE A 23 4.96 11.16 -7.34
CA ILE A 23 4.76 12.20 -8.34
C ILE A 23 3.26 12.37 -8.63
N ILE A 24 2.57 11.27 -8.94
CA ILE A 24 1.12 11.30 -9.24
C ILE A 24 0.34 11.82 -8.03
N GLY A 25 0.55 11.23 -6.86
CA GLY A 25 -0.18 11.61 -5.65
C GLY A 25 0.06 13.07 -5.24
N SER A 26 1.29 13.55 -5.36
CA SER A 26 1.61 14.97 -5.07
C SER A 26 0.94 15.90 -6.08
N ASN A 27 0.91 15.54 -7.36
CA ASN A 27 0.24 16.35 -8.38
C ASN A 27 -1.28 16.38 -8.18
N LEU A 28 -1.93 15.26 -7.83
CA LEU A 28 -3.35 15.23 -7.52
C LEU A 28 -3.70 16.12 -6.33
N ASN A 29 -2.95 15.99 -5.23
CA ASN A 29 -3.15 16.79 -4.04
C ASN A 29 -2.97 18.29 -4.32
N LYS A 30 -1.96 18.68 -5.13
CA LYS A 30 -1.76 20.07 -5.57
C LYS A 30 -2.93 20.62 -6.40
N ASN A 31 -3.62 19.76 -7.13
CA ASN A 31 -4.79 20.10 -7.95
C ASN A 31 -6.13 19.88 -7.21
N GLY A 32 -6.11 19.74 -5.88
CA GLY A 32 -7.33 19.68 -5.06
C GLY A 32 -7.97 18.29 -4.93
N ILE A 33 -7.41 17.25 -5.57
CA ILE A 33 -7.88 15.88 -5.42
C ILE A 33 -7.13 15.24 -4.25
N LYS A 34 -7.81 15.18 -3.09
CA LYS A 34 -7.27 14.53 -1.89
C LYS A 34 -7.01 13.06 -2.19
N CYS A 35 -5.75 12.66 -2.09
CA CYS A 35 -5.31 11.31 -2.42
C CYS A 35 -4.18 10.87 -1.49
N ALA A 36 -4.36 9.69 -0.87
CA ALA A 36 -3.33 9.10 -0.03
C ALA A 36 -2.22 8.46 -0.87
N ILE A 37 -0.97 8.75 -0.51
CA ILE A 37 0.20 8.23 -1.21
C ILE A 37 0.68 7.01 -0.45
N ILE A 38 0.34 5.82 -0.93
CA ILE A 38 0.63 4.57 -0.22
C ILE A 38 2.04 4.10 -0.57
N GLN A 39 2.86 3.96 0.45
CA GLN A 39 4.22 3.44 0.33
C GLN A 39 4.48 2.43 1.42
N LYS A 40 5.19 1.38 1.04
CA LYS A 40 5.71 0.42 2.01
C LYS A 40 6.71 1.14 2.92
N SER A 41 6.49 1.03 4.22
CA SER A 41 7.34 1.66 5.22
C SER A 41 8.68 0.92 5.36
N PRO A 42 9.74 1.62 5.80
CA PRO A 42 11.05 1.01 6.03
C PRO A 42 10.99 -0.23 6.94
N ILE A 43 10.12 -0.23 7.96
CA ILE A 43 10.00 -1.35 8.89
C ILE A 43 9.35 -2.60 8.25
N GLU A 44 8.51 -2.43 7.22
CA GLU A 44 7.88 -3.55 6.51
C GLU A 44 8.82 -4.27 5.51
N TYR A 45 9.98 -3.68 5.19
CA TYR A 45 10.97 -4.30 4.31
C TYR A 45 11.80 -5.38 5.02
N ILE A 46 11.90 -5.33 6.35
CA ILE A 46 12.67 -6.32 7.11
C ILE A 46 11.72 -7.43 7.54
N GLN A 47 11.97 -8.66 7.06
CA GLN A 47 11.19 -9.84 7.40
C GLN A 47 12.06 -10.83 8.19
N ASN A 48 12.13 -10.64 9.50
CA ASN A 48 12.70 -11.60 10.43
C ASN A 48 11.77 -11.75 11.65
N LYS A 49 12.06 -12.70 12.55
CA LYS A 49 11.19 -12.95 13.72
C LYS A 49 11.03 -11.71 14.60
N ASP A 50 12.08 -10.91 14.71
CA ASP A 50 12.12 -9.73 15.57
C ASP A 50 11.33 -8.56 14.95
N SER A 51 11.29 -8.45 13.62
CA SER A 51 10.66 -7.33 12.92
C SER A 51 9.15 -7.25 13.13
N ASN A 52 8.49 -8.37 13.42
CA ASN A 52 7.06 -8.40 13.75
C ASN A 52 6.73 -7.60 15.02
N ILE A 53 7.59 -7.62 16.04
CA ILE A 53 7.39 -6.83 17.26
C ILE A 53 7.48 -5.33 16.94
N TYR A 54 8.50 -4.92 16.19
CA TYR A 54 8.67 -3.51 15.81
C TYR A 54 7.56 -3.02 14.87
N LEU A 55 7.10 -3.86 13.93
CA LEU A 55 5.96 -3.55 13.08
C LEU A 55 4.66 -3.40 13.90
N SER A 56 4.45 -4.26 14.89
CA SER A 56 3.28 -4.17 15.79
C SER A 56 3.36 -2.92 16.67
N ILE A 57 4.55 -2.51 17.10
CA ILE A 57 4.78 -1.22 17.76
C ILE A 57 4.41 -0.06 16.83
N ALA A 58 4.84 -0.10 15.57
CA ALA A 58 4.47 0.94 14.59
C ALA A 58 2.95 1.04 14.43
N LYS A 59 2.27 -0.09 14.25
CA LYS A 59 0.80 -0.19 14.17
C LYS A 59 0.13 0.41 15.41
N TYR A 60 0.59 0.04 16.60
CA TYR A 60 0.04 0.53 17.87
C TYR A 60 0.16 2.05 18.05
N ILE A 61 1.23 2.65 17.52
CA ILE A 61 1.43 4.11 17.60
C ILE A 61 0.64 4.84 16.49
N ILE A 62 0.60 4.29 15.28
CA ILE A 62 0.05 4.97 14.09
C ILE A 62 -1.47 4.80 13.95
N ILE A 63 -2.01 3.63 14.28
CA ILE A 63 -3.40 3.26 14.02
C ILE A 63 -4.22 3.53 15.29
N LYS A 64 -5.12 4.52 15.22
CA LYS A 64 -5.91 4.99 16.36
C LYS A 64 -6.69 3.90 17.10
N ASN A 65 -7.19 2.90 16.37
CA ASN A 65 -8.03 1.82 16.92
C ASN A 65 -7.27 0.50 17.10
N TYR A 66 -5.95 0.49 16.95
CA TYR A 66 -5.15 -0.71 17.15
C TYR A 66 -4.89 -0.92 18.64
N SER A 67 -5.48 -1.98 19.19
CA SER A 67 -5.46 -2.27 20.62
C SER A 67 -4.31 -3.19 21.01
N GLU A 68 -4.10 -3.36 22.32
CA GLU A 68 -3.17 -4.36 22.85
C GLU A 68 -3.59 -5.79 22.47
N TYR A 69 -4.88 -6.02 22.19
CA TYR A 69 -5.39 -7.30 21.71
C TYR A 69 -5.03 -7.53 20.23
N ASP A 70 -5.03 -6.50 19.40
CA ASP A 70 -4.56 -6.58 18.02
C ASP A 70 -3.05 -6.83 17.99
N PHE A 71 -2.30 -6.13 18.84
CA PHE A 71 -0.87 -6.39 19.05
C PHE A 71 -0.61 -7.85 19.40
N SER A 72 -1.28 -8.35 20.45
CA SER A 72 -1.15 -9.73 20.92
C SER A 72 -1.41 -10.77 19.82
N ARG A 73 -2.41 -10.51 18.98
CA ARG A 73 -2.79 -11.38 17.87
C ARG A 73 -1.77 -11.36 16.75
N ASP A 74 -1.30 -10.17 16.35
CA ASP A 74 -0.33 -10.00 15.26
C ASP A 74 1.00 -10.68 15.57
N ILE A 75 1.43 -10.66 16.83
CA ILE A 75 2.67 -11.31 17.27
C ILE A 75 2.50 -12.78 17.64
N ASP A 76 1.25 -13.28 17.65
CA ASP A 76 0.88 -14.62 18.06
C ASP A 76 1.36 -14.94 19.50
N LEU A 77 0.98 -14.06 20.45
CA LEU A 77 1.44 -14.07 21.85
C LEU A 77 1.24 -15.45 22.49
N ASP A 78 0.02 -16.00 22.37
CA ASP A 78 -0.39 -17.24 23.04
C ASP A 78 0.41 -18.48 22.59
N ASN A 79 0.92 -18.48 21.35
CA ASN A 79 1.66 -19.62 20.82
C ASN A 79 3.18 -19.41 20.86
N LYS A 80 3.68 -18.19 20.57
CA LYS A 80 5.11 -17.91 20.43
C LYS A 80 5.77 -17.40 21.71
N TYR A 81 5.03 -16.73 22.59
CA TYR A 81 5.57 -16.01 23.74
C TYR A 81 4.78 -16.31 25.02
N LYS A 82 4.60 -17.60 25.32
CA LYS A 82 3.81 -18.11 26.46
C LYS A 82 4.24 -17.59 27.84
N GLU A 83 5.48 -17.14 27.95
CA GLU A 83 6.06 -16.56 29.17
C GLU A 83 5.57 -15.13 29.43
N VAL A 84 4.99 -14.46 28.42
CA VAL A 84 4.54 -13.07 28.49
C VAL A 84 3.03 -13.02 28.62
N SER A 85 2.54 -12.45 29.72
CA SER A 85 1.11 -12.24 29.90
C SER A 85 0.59 -11.03 29.11
N LEU A 86 -0.69 -11.05 28.75
CA LEU A 86 -1.35 -9.90 28.11
C LEU A 86 -1.37 -8.68 29.03
N GLU A 87 -1.48 -8.89 30.34
CA GLU A 87 -1.44 -7.84 31.37
C GLU A 87 -0.09 -7.12 31.40
N GLU A 88 1.02 -7.86 31.32
CA GLU A 88 2.38 -7.30 31.24
C GLU A 88 2.57 -6.51 29.94
N LEU A 89 2.14 -7.08 28.81
CA LEU A 89 2.17 -6.40 27.52
C LEU A 89 1.41 -5.06 27.59
N LYS A 90 0.19 -5.06 28.11
CA LYS A 90 -0.63 -3.85 28.31
C LYS A 90 0.08 -2.82 29.18
N MET A 91 0.72 -3.24 30.27
CA MET A 91 1.47 -2.33 31.14
C MET A 91 2.62 -1.65 30.40
N HIS A 92 3.33 -2.38 29.52
CA HIS A 92 4.40 -1.82 28.71
C HIS A 92 3.88 -0.91 27.59
N LEU A 93 2.83 -1.29 26.88
CA LEU A 93 2.24 -0.51 25.79
C LEU A 93 1.65 0.82 26.29
N LYS A 94 1.03 0.86 27.48
CA LYS A 94 0.52 2.10 28.09
C LYS A 94 1.59 3.16 28.33
N LYS A 95 2.88 2.80 28.34
CA LYS A 95 3.99 3.75 28.45
C LYS A 95 4.09 4.66 27.22
N PHE A 96 3.55 4.26 26.06
CA PHE A 96 3.48 5.11 24.87
C PHE A 96 2.64 6.38 25.08
N ASN A 97 1.63 6.33 25.97
CA ASN A 97 0.75 7.47 26.25
C ASN A 97 1.46 8.63 27.00
N LYS A 98 2.67 8.42 27.51
CA LYS A 98 3.43 9.38 28.34
C LYS A 98 4.76 9.80 27.71
N ILE A 99 4.93 9.63 26.40
CA ILE A 99 6.21 9.90 25.72
C ILE A 99 6.38 11.40 25.49
N ASP A 100 7.39 12.00 26.14
CA ASP A 100 8.14 13.10 25.53
C ASP A 100 9.17 12.49 24.54
N GLY A 101 9.50 13.19 23.46
CA GLY A 101 10.22 12.62 22.31
C GLY A 101 11.57 11.93 22.59
N LYS A 102 12.13 12.00 23.80
CA LYS A 102 13.38 11.30 24.20
C LYS A 102 13.15 9.93 24.84
N MET A 103 11.91 9.55 25.14
CA MET A 103 11.58 8.30 25.84
C MET A 103 11.21 7.13 24.92
N LEU A 104 11.00 7.36 23.61
CA LEU A 104 10.54 6.33 22.67
C LEU A 104 11.45 5.09 22.67
N LYS A 105 12.76 5.30 22.46
CA LYS A 105 13.76 4.22 22.47
C LYS A 105 13.71 3.37 23.74
N LYS A 106 13.51 4.00 24.90
CA LYS A 106 13.44 3.31 26.20
C LYS A 106 12.19 2.44 26.29
N VAL A 107 11.05 2.95 25.84
CA VAL A 107 9.78 2.20 25.82
C VAL A 107 9.90 1.00 24.86
N VAL A 108 10.37 1.23 23.64
CA VAL A 108 10.60 0.16 22.64
C VAL A 108 11.56 -0.89 23.19
N CYS A 109 12.70 -0.48 23.76
CA CYS A 109 13.65 -1.40 24.38
C CYS A 109 13.01 -2.24 25.50
N SER A 110 12.14 -1.64 26.31
CA SER A 110 11.44 -2.36 27.37
C SER A 110 10.45 -3.40 26.83
N ILE A 111 9.81 -3.15 25.70
CA ILE A 111 8.87 -4.08 25.05
C ILE A 111 9.64 -5.21 24.38
N VAL A 112 10.71 -4.90 23.66
CA VAL A 112 11.54 -5.94 23.00
C VAL A 112 12.12 -6.91 24.04
N LYS A 113 12.58 -6.39 25.18
CA LYS A 113 13.08 -7.20 26.30
C LYS A 113 12.00 -8.06 26.95
N LEU A 114 10.74 -7.62 26.97
CA LEU A 114 9.62 -8.42 27.49
C LEU A 114 9.53 -9.77 26.74
N PHE A 115 9.82 -9.76 25.44
CA PHE A 115 9.80 -10.95 24.59
C PHE A 115 11.13 -11.73 24.57
N ASN A 116 12.06 -11.44 25.49
CA ASN A 116 13.41 -12.01 25.52
C ASN A 116 14.19 -11.83 24.21
N LEU A 117 13.90 -10.76 23.46
CA LEU A 117 14.60 -10.43 22.21
C LEU A 117 15.73 -9.43 22.46
N ALA A 118 16.78 -9.51 21.64
CA ALA A 118 17.83 -8.51 21.64
C ALA A 118 17.32 -7.21 20.99
N PHE A 119 17.62 -6.08 21.61
CA PHE A 119 17.35 -4.79 20.98
C PHE A 119 18.21 -4.64 19.72
N ASN A 120 17.58 -4.28 18.61
CA ASN A 120 18.22 -4.18 17.31
C ASN A 120 18.17 -2.73 16.84
N GLU A 121 19.33 -2.09 16.78
CA GLU A 121 19.48 -0.67 16.39
C GLU A 121 19.02 -0.41 14.95
N GLU A 122 19.21 -1.36 14.03
CA GLU A 122 18.75 -1.24 12.65
C GLU A 122 17.22 -1.25 12.56
N LEU A 123 16.57 -2.22 13.22
CA LEU A 123 15.10 -2.28 13.29
C LEU A 123 14.52 -1.05 13.98
N TYR A 124 15.17 -0.57 15.05
CA TYR A 124 14.75 0.66 15.72
C TYR A 124 14.89 1.89 14.81
N SER A 125 15.99 2.03 14.08
CA SER A 125 16.19 3.10 13.10
C SER A 125 15.11 3.08 12.01
N LYS A 126 14.73 1.90 11.51
CA LYS A 126 13.62 1.74 10.55
C LYS A 126 12.25 2.07 11.15
N LEU A 127 12.02 1.72 12.41
CA LEU A 127 10.82 2.13 13.14
C LEU A 127 10.76 3.66 13.29
N GLU A 128 11.86 4.31 13.70
CA GLU A 128 11.92 5.77 13.80
C GLU A 128 11.70 6.46 12.44
N GLU A 129 12.33 5.97 11.37
CA GLU A 129 12.11 6.46 10.01
C GLU A 129 10.63 6.34 9.60
N THR A 130 10.00 5.23 9.97
CA THR A 130 8.57 4.98 9.73
C THR A 130 7.68 5.97 10.48
N LEU A 131 7.93 6.15 11.78
CA LEU A 131 7.11 7.00 12.67
C LEU A 131 7.28 8.50 12.39
N ASN A 132 8.47 8.93 11.97
CA ASN A 132 8.78 10.34 11.72
C ASN A 132 8.35 10.81 10.33
N ASN A 133 7.97 9.90 9.42
CA ASN A 133 7.57 10.24 8.07
C ASN A 133 6.12 9.82 7.79
N ASN A 134 5.23 10.82 7.87
CA ASN A 134 3.79 10.66 7.69
C ASN A 134 3.37 10.02 6.36
N ILE A 135 4.23 10.01 5.32
CA ILE A 135 3.92 9.32 4.06
C ILE A 135 3.70 7.82 4.26
N PHE A 136 4.37 7.22 5.24
CA PHE A 136 4.24 5.79 5.54
C PHE A 136 2.96 5.49 6.32
N HIS A 137 2.42 6.47 7.06
CA HIS A 137 1.23 6.27 7.88
C HIS A 137 -0.03 6.01 7.06
N TYR A 138 -0.06 6.45 5.79
CA TYR A 138 -1.14 6.15 4.87
C TYR A 138 -1.32 4.65 4.67
N GLY A 139 -0.23 3.88 4.55
CA GLY A 139 -0.27 2.43 4.34
C GLY A 139 -0.88 1.66 5.52
N PHE A 140 -0.71 2.16 6.75
CA PHE A 140 -1.26 1.55 7.95
C PHE A 140 -2.77 1.81 8.13
N ASN A 141 -3.34 2.81 7.46
CA ASN A 141 -4.74 3.22 7.61
C ASN A 141 -5.45 3.31 6.24
N ILE A 142 -5.10 2.42 5.31
CA ILE A 142 -5.49 2.54 3.90
C ILE A 142 -7.02 2.64 3.72
N ASP A 143 -7.78 1.92 4.54
CA ASP A 143 -9.24 1.86 4.50
C ASP A 143 -9.95 3.19 4.80
N GLN A 144 -9.23 4.17 5.35
CA GLN A 144 -9.77 5.50 5.66
C GLN A 144 -9.77 6.44 4.46
N TYR A 145 -9.10 6.06 3.37
CA TYR A 145 -8.90 6.94 2.22
C TYR A 145 -9.75 6.50 1.04
N GLN A 146 -10.63 7.40 0.60
CA GLN A 146 -11.44 7.18 -0.60
C GLN A 146 -10.57 7.05 -1.86
N ASN A 147 -9.52 7.88 -1.96
CA ASN A 147 -8.63 7.93 -3.12
C ASN A 147 -7.21 7.61 -2.72
N VAL A 148 -6.55 6.74 -3.49
CA VAL A 148 -5.19 6.26 -3.22
C VAL A 148 -4.35 6.21 -4.49
N VAL A 149 -3.06 6.50 -4.36
CA VAL A 149 -2.03 6.16 -5.35
C VAL A 149 -1.08 5.17 -4.72
N MET A 150 -0.84 4.04 -5.40
CA MET A 150 0.03 3.00 -4.86
C MET A 150 0.67 2.15 -5.96
N THR A 151 1.58 1.25 -5.56
CA THR A 151 2.10 0.26 -6.49
C THR A 151 1.10 -0.88 -6.70
N ILE A 152 1.13 -1.53 -7.87
CA ILE A 152 0.26 -2.68 -8.16
C ILE A 152 0.44 -3.79 -7.10
N HIS A 153 1.65 -4.00 -6.61
CA HIS A 153 1.94 -4.97 -5.55
C HIS A 153 1.25 -4.62 -4.22
N ALA A 154 1.25 -3.33 -3.86
CA ALA A 154 0.58 -2.85 -2.65
C ALA A 154 -0.95 -2.96 -2.73
N ALA A 155 -1.52 -3.01 -3.94
CA ALA A 155 -2.96 -3.10 -4.16
C ALA A 155 -3.53 -4.53 -4.01
N LYS A 156 -2.68 -5.54 -3.78
CA LYS A 156 -3.11 -6.94 -3.70
C LYS A 156 -4.11 -7.14 -2.56
N GLY A 157 -5.29 -7.68 -2.88
CA GLY A 157 -6.35 -7.92 -1.91
C GLY A 157 -7.23 -6.70 -1.60
N LEU A 158 -6.94 -5.54 -2.21
CA LEU A 158 -7.78 -4.35 -2.12
C LEU A 158 -8.68 -4.24 -3.36
N GLU A 159 -9.77 -3.50 -3.26
CA GLU A 159 -10.70 -3.25 -4.36
C GLU A 159 -11.27 -1.83 -4.25
N TYR A 160 -11.46 -1.18 -5.40
CA TYR A 160 -11.95 0.19 -5.50
C TYR A 160 -13.04 0.27 -6.58
N GLU A 161 -13.96 1.21 -6.47
CA GLU A 161 -14.98 1.42 -7.49
C GLU A 161 -14.34 1.71 -8.84
N GLN A 162 -13.35 2.61 -8.83
CA GLN A 162 -12.63 3.03 -10.02
C GLN A 162 -11.13 2.77 -9.88
N VAL A 163 -10.52 2.26 -10.94
CA VAL A 163 -9.06 2.08 -11.01
C VAL A 163 -8.51 2.70 -12.27
N ILE A 164 -7.42 3.46 -12.12
CA ILE A 164 -6.60 3.97 -13.21
C ILE A 164 -5.30 3.17 -13.29
N LEU A 165 -5.01 2.64 -14.47
CA LEU A 165 -3.76 1.99 -14.82
C LEU A 165 -3.06 2.76 -15.95
N PHE A 166 -1.76 2.52 -16.10
CA PHE A 166 -0.98 3.03 -17.23
C PHE A 166 -0.61 1.89 -18.17
N ALA A 167 -0.96 1.98 -19.45
CA ALA A 167 -0.62 0.97 -20.44
C ALA A 167 0.89 0.70 -20.51
N ALA A 168 1.69 1.77 -20.38
CA ALA A 168 3.15 1.70 -20.38
C ALA A 168 3.76 0.87 -19.23
N ASP A 169 2.99 0.56 -18.19
CA ASP A 169 3.42 -0.29 -17.07
C ASP A 169 3.31 -1.79 -17.38
N PHE A 170 2.74 -2.19 -18.52
CA PHE A 170 2.56 -3.60 -18.87
C PHE A 170 3.26 -3.96 -20.17
N ASP A 171 4.29 -4.79 -20.04
CA ASP A 171 4.98 -5.44 -21.15
C ASP A 171 4.54 -6.90 -21.22
N PHE A 172 3.63 -7.24 -22.12
CA PHE A 172 3.07 -8.61 -22.21
C PHE A 172 4.02 -9.66 -22.80
N THR A 173 5.32 -9.38 -22.91
CA THR A 173 6.31 -10.38 -23.33
C THR A 173 6.57 -11.46 -22.28
N SER A 174 6.36 -11.16 -20.99
CA SER A 174 6.54 -12.13 -19.90
C SER A 174 5.21 -12.60 -19.28
N PRO A 175 5.12 -13.86 -18.79
CA PRO A 175 3.99 -14.33 -18.00
C PRO A 175 3.69 -13.44 -16.78
N GLU A 176 4.74 -13.03 -16.07
CA GLU A 176 4.66 -12.19 -14.86
C GLU A 176 3.93 -10.86 -15.12
N ASN A 177 4.17 -10.23 -16.27
CA ASN A 177 3.50 -8.98 -16.61
C ASN A 177 2.02 -9.18 -16.98
N ARG A 178 1.65 -10.35 -17.55
CA ARG A 178 0.25 -10.72 -17.76
C ARG A 178 -0.48 -10.90 -16.44
N GLU A 179 0.15 -11.60 -15.49
CA GLU A 179 -0.38 -11.76 -14.14
C GLU A 179 -0.52 -10.42 -13.43
N LEU A 180 0.48 -9.55 -13.56
CA LEU A 180 0.44 -8.22 -12.98
C LEU A 180 -0.71 -7.38 -13.54
N HIS A 181 -0.93 -7.40 -14.86
CA HIS A 181 -2.06 -6.74 -15.49
C HIS A 181 -3.40 -7.30 -15.00
N TYR A 182 -3.53 -8.63 -14.92
CA TYR A 182 -4.73 -9.28 -14.39
C TYR A 182 -5.01 -8.87 -12.94
N VAL A 183 -3.99 -8.87 -12.07
CA VAL A 183 -4.12 -8.42 -10.69
C VAL A 183 -4.57 -6.95 -10.66
N ALA A 184 -3.95 -6.08 -11.46
CA ALA A 184 -4.27 -4.66 -11.50
C ALA A 184 -5.68 -4.37 -12.03
N SER A 185 -6.11 -5.04 -13.10
CA SER A 185 -7.42 -4.83 -13.73
C SER A 185 -8.57 -5.33 -12.85
N THR A 186 -8.35 -6.43 -12.11
CA THR A 186 -9.34 -6.99 -11.16
C THR A 186 -9.49 -6.20 -9.86
N ARG A 187 -8.72 -5.11 -9.66
CA ARG A 187 -8.92 -4.21 -8.51
C ARG A 187 -10.15 -3.30 -8.69
N ALA A 188 -10.64 -3.11 -9.91
CA ALA A 188 -11.80 -2.28 -10.22
C ALA A 188 -13.11 -3.05 -10.04
N LYS A 189 -14.06 -2.50 -9.28
CA LYS A 189 -15.41 -3.06 -9.12
C LYS A 189 -16.34 -2.64 -10.26
N SER A 190 -16.33 -1.34 -10.60
CA SER A 190 -17.29 -0.78 -11.54
C SER A 190 -16.63 -0.14 -12.77
N LYS A 191 -15.41 0.43 -12.63
CA LYS A 191 -14.76 1.12 -13.76
C LYS A 191 -13.25 0.95 -13.78
N LEU A 192 -12.74 0.43 -14.91
CA LEU A 192 -11.32 0.41 -15.22
C LEU A 192 -11.01 1.48 -16.27
N ILE A 193 -10.04 2.33 -15.99
CA ILE A 193 -9.53 3.36 -16.90
C ILE A 193 -8.06 3.03 -17.17
N ILE A 194 -7.69 2.92 -18.44
CA ILE A 194 -6.30 2.67 -18.85
C ILE A 194 -5.81 3.89 -19.63
N ILE A 195 -4.76 4.53 -19.12
CA ILE A 195 -4.10 5.65 -19.77
C ILE A 195 -2.99 5.09 -20.66
N ALA A 196 -3.10 5.34 -21.95
CA ALA A 196 -2.08 5.01 -22.94
C ALA A 196 -1.59 6.29 -23.59
N ASN A 197 -0.28 6.52 -23.57
CA ASN A 197 0.34 7.62 -24.30
C ASN A 197 0.78 7.12 -25.69
N ASN A 198 1.20 8.03 -26.57
CA ASN A 198 1.80 7.65 -27.85
C ASN A 198 3.28 7.25 -27.67
N ASP A 199 3.51 6.22 -26.86
CA ASP A 199 4.84 5.67 -26.55
C ASP A 199 4.95 4.18 -26.93
N CYS A 200 6.17 3.68 -27.01
CA CYS A 200 6.45 2.30 -27.44
C CYS A 200 5.74 1.24 -26.58
N ASN A 201 5.69 1.40 -25.27
CA ASN A 201 5.09 0.41 -24.37
C ASN A 201 3.56 0.46 -24.44
N SER A 202 2.97 1.66 -24.45
CA SER A 202 1.54 1.86 -24.69
C SER A 202 1.09 1.28 -26.03
N ASN A 203 1.90 1.40 -27.08
CA ASN A 203 1.61 0.80 -28.38
C ASN A 203 1.68 -0.74 -28.35
N LYS A 204 2.67 -1.33 -27.65
CA LYS A 204 2.73 -2.78 -27.43
C LYS A 204 1.52 -3.31 -26.67
N PHE A 205 1.06 -2.57 -25.66
CA PHE A 205 -0.15 -2.90 -24.90
C PHE A 205 -1.38 -2.98 -25.83
N TRP A 206 -1.55 -1.99 -26.71
CA TRP A 206 -2.64 -1.97 -27.67
C TRP A 206 -2.56 -3.12 -28.69
N THR A 207 -1.38 -3.39 -29.24
CA THR A 207 -1.18 -4.52 -30.16
C THR A 207 -1.54 -5.84 -29.50
N TYR A 208 -1.15 -6.03 -28.23
CA TYR A 208 -1.52 -7.23 -27.48
C TYR A 208 -3.04 -7.36 -27.31
N LEU A 209 -3.74 -6.28 -26.93
CA LEU A 209 -5.20 -6.33 -26.77
C LEU A 209 -5.93 -6.61 -28.08
N ASN A 210 -5.51 -6.02 -29.19
CA ASN A 210 -6.10 -6.29 -30.51
C ASN A 210 -5.92 -7.76 -30.90
N ASN A 211 -4.69 -8.28 -30.81
CA ASN A 211 -4.39 -9.68 -31.11
C ASN A 211 -5.22 -10.62 -30.21
N ARG A 212 -5.39 -10.28 -28.92
CA ARG A 212 -6.18 -11.08 -27.99
C ARG A 212 -7.66 -11.06 -28.35
N ALA A 213 -8.20 -9.90 -28.72
CA ALA A 213 -9.59 -9.75 -29.13
C ALA A 213 -9.90 -10.54 -30.41
N GLU A 214 -8.98 -10.53 -31.39
CA GLU A 214 -9.07 -11.34 -32.60
C GLU A 214 -9.10 -12.84 -32.30
N ILE A 215 -8.19 -13.33 -31.45
CA ILE A 215 -8.14 -14.74 -31.04
C ILE A 215 -9.43 -15.18 -30.35
N GLU A 216 -10.01 -14.30 -29.52
CA GLU A 216 -11.26 -14.58 -28.79
C GLU A 216 -12.51 -14.31 -29.63
N GLY A 217 -12.37 -13.82 -30.86
CA GLY A 217 -13.49 -13.49 -31.75
C GLY A 217 -14.36 -12.34 -31.25
N VAL A 218 -13.81 -11.40 -30.49
CA VAL A 218 -14.55 -10.27 -29.92
C VAL A 218 -14.11 -8.95 -30.55
N GLU A 219 -15.07 -8.10 -30.87
CA GLU A 219 -14.78 -6.72 -31.29
C GLU A 219 -14.42 -5.85 -30.09
N LEU A 220 -13.17 -5.40 -30.03
CA LEU A 220 -12.65 -4.65 -28.88
C LEU A 220 -13.45 -3.36 -28.60
N ASP A 221 -13.94 -2.68 -29.63
CA ASP A 221 -14.73 -1.44 -29.50
C ASP A 221 -16.13 -1.67 -28.88
N LYS A 222 -16.62 -2.93 -28.86
CA LYS A 222 -17.85 -3.30 -28.12
C LYS A 222 -17.58 -3.50 -26.62
N ILE A 223 -16.33 -3.73 -26.23
CA ILE A 223 -15.92 -3.97 -24.84
C ILE A 223 -15.35 -2.70 -24.20
N ILE A 224 -14.60 -1.91 -24.97
CA ILE A 224 -13.82 -0.78 -24.47
C ILE A 224 -14.26 0.50 -25.17
N LYS A 225 -14.58 1.53 -24.37
CA LYS A 225 -14.77 2.89 -24.88
C LYS A 225 -13.42 3.58 -25.07
N ARG A 226 -13.03 3.84 -26.31
CA ARG A 226 -11.84 4.64 -26.65
C ARG A 226 -12.14 6.13 -26.57
N VAL A 227 -11.22 6.87 -25.96
CA VAL A 227 -11.30 8.33 -25.82
C VAL A 227 -9.94 8.91 -26.22
N ASN A 228 -9.92 9.70 -27.29
CA ASN A 228 -8.72 10.42 -27.70
C ASN A 228 -8.69 11.78 -27.00
N LEU A 229 -7.64 12.03 -26.23
CA LEU A 229 -7.40 13.33 -25.61
C LEU A 229 -6.35 14.06 -26.45
N ASN A 230 -6.74 15.17 -27.07
CA ASN A 230 -5.79 16.08 -27.70
C ASN A 230 -5.19 16.95 -26.59
N LEU A 231 -4.05 16.51 -26.04
CA LEU A 231 -3.28 17.21 -25.01
C LEU A 231 -2.07 17.89 -25.63
#